data_AF-A0A9D6Y0M3-F1
#
_entry.id   AF-A0A9D6Y0M3-F1
#
_cell.length_a   1.000
_cell.length_b   1.000
_cell.length_c   1.000
_cell.angle_alpha   90.00
_cell.angle_beta   90.00
_cell.angle_gamma   90.00
#
_symmetry.space_group_name_H-M   'P 1'
#
loop_
_entity.id
_entity.type
_entity.pdbx_description
1 polymer ?
#
loop_
_entity_poly.entity_id
_entity_poly.type
_entity_poly.pdbx_seq_one_letter_code
_entity_poly.pdbx_strand_id
1 'polypeptide(L)' 'MVDNAKAHFPNLEVREWNLVEHPTLGPRYGVMATPAIVVNGRLEFRGVPKERAFLERLGAIAARTRE' A
#
# COMPACT_ATOMS: atom_id res chain seq x y z
N MET A 1 -1.94 9.26 -8.05
CA MET A 1 -1.45 7.87 -7.92
C MET A 1 -2.50 6.95 -7.33
N VAL A 2 -2.98 7.20 -6.10
CA VAL A 2 -4.02 6.36 -5.48
C VAL A 2 -5.34 6.40 -6.28
N ASP A 3 -5.78 7.57 -6.71
CA ASP A 3 -7.02 7.71 -7.49
C ASP A 3 -6.95 6.99 -8.84
N ASN A 4 -5.78 7.05 -9.49
CA ASN A 4 -5.55 6.31 -10.73
C ASN A 4 -5.59 4.80 -10.49
N ALA A 5 -5.01 4.31 -9.39
CA ALA A 5 -5.08 2.89 -9.03
C ALA A 5 -6.52 2.42 -8.79
N LYS A 6 -7.41 3.23 -8.22
CA LYS A 6 -8.82 2.88 -8.05
C LYS A 6 -9.53 2.64 -9.39
N ALA A 7 -9.14 3.33 -10.46
CA ALA A 7 -9.70 3.11 -11.80
C ALA A 7 -9.31 1.74 -12.38
N HIS A 8 -8.13 1.23 -12.04
CA HIS A 8 -7.63 -0.08 -12.51
C HIS A 8 -8.04 -1.25 -11.58
N PHE A 9 -8.28 -0.95 -10.31
CA PHE A 9 -8.57 -1.95 -9.27
C PHE A 9 -9.87 -1.56 -8.53
N PRO A 10 -11.05 -1.98 -9.03
CA PRO A 10 -12.34 -1.55 -8.46
C PRO A 10 -12.56 -2.00 -7.01
N ASN A 11 -11.85 -3.05 -6.56
CA ASN A 11 -11.91 -3.54 -5.19
C ASN A 11 -10.82 -2.94 -4.27
N LEU A 12 -10.10 -1.92 -4.73
CA LEU A 12 -9.03 -1.29 -3.96
C LEU A 12 -9.62 -0.37 -2.88
N GLU A 13 -9.59 -0.82 -1.64
CA GLU A 13 -9.83 0.04 -0.48
C GLU A 13 -8.52 0.71 -0.05
N VAL A 14 -8.58 2.01 0.25
CA VAL A 14 -7.41 2.78 0.70
C VAL A 14 -7.75 3.50 1.99
N ARG A 15 -6.84 3.41 2.96
CA ARG A 15 -6.91 4.13 4.24
C ARG A 15 -5.56 4.75 4.53
N GLU A 16 -5.58 5.99 4.98
CA GLU A 16 -4.39 6.70 5.46
C GLU A 16 -4.39 6.67 6.99
N TRP A 17 -3.22 6.45 7.58
CA TRP A 17 -3.04 6.39 9.02
C TRP A 17 -1.84 7.24 9.40
N ASN A 18 -2.02 8.12 10.39
CA ASN A 18 -0.94 8.85 11.00
C ASN A 18 -0.27 7.97 12.06
N LEU A 19 1.03 7.67 11.91
CA LEU A 19 1.76 6.84 12.87
C LEU A 19 1.95 7.52 14.24
N VAL A 20 1.85 8.84 14.31
CA VAL A 20 1.88 9.55 15.60
C VAL A 20 0.61 9.23 16.41
N GLU A 21 -0.54 9.16 15.74
CA GLU A 21 -1.84 8.83 16.36
C GLU A 21 -2.04 7.32 16.54
N HIS A 22 -1.37 6.52 15.71
CA HIS A 22 -1.43 5.05 15.72
C HIS A 22 -0.04 4.41 15.80
N PRO A 23 0.72 4.62 16.90
CA PRO A 23 2.13 4.23 16.99
C PRO A 23 2.35 2.71 16.90
N THR A 24 1.34 1.91 17.24
CA THR A 24 1.42 0.44 17.18
C THR A 24 1.47 -0.11 15.76
N LEU A 25 1.03 0.66 14.75
CA LEU A 25 1.02 0.19 13.37
C LEU A 25 2.42 0.07 12.76
N GLY A 26 3.34 0.96 13.16
CA GLY A 26 4.70 0.97 12.64
C GLY A 26 5.38 -0.39 12.85
N PRO A 27 5.54 -0.83 14.11
CA PRO A 27 6.07 -2.15 14.43
C PRO A 27 5.23 -3.29 13.83
N ARG A 28 3.89 -3.19 13.88
CA ARG A 28 2.99 -4.24 13.37
C ARG A 28 3.21 -4.57 11.90
N TYR A 29 3.47 -3.56 11.07
CA TYR A 29 3.69 -3.73 9.64
C TYR A 29 5.15 -3.60 9.21
N GLY A 30 6.08 -3.48 10.17
CA GLY A 30 7.51 -3.30 9.89
C GLY A 30 7.85 -1.95 9.24
N VAL A 31 7.00 -0.93 9.42
CA VAL A 31 7.25 0.43 8.94
C VAL A 31 8.19 1.14 9.92
N MET A 32 9.41 1.39 9.46
CA MET A 32 10.45 2.09 10.22
C MET A 32 10.53 3.59 9.88
N ALA A 33 10.03 3.98 8.71
CA ALA A 33 10.04 5.36 8.24
C ALA A 33 8.80 5.63 7.37
N THR A 34 8.31 6.87 7.45
CA THR A 34 7.19 7.36 6.64
C THR A 34 7.68 8.29 5.52
N PRO A 35 6.94 8.42 4.40
CA PRO A 35 5.73 7.68 4.05
C PRO A 35 6.02 6.20 3.72
N ALA A 36 5.04 5.33 3.90
CA ALA A 36 5.13 3.92 3.56
C ALA A 36 3.76 3.40 3.13
N ILE A 37 3.73 2.39 2.27
CA ILE A 37 2.48 1.80 1.78
C ILE A 37 2.46 0.32 2.13
N VAL A 38 1.43 -0.05 2.88
CA VAL A 38 1.12 -1.42 3.29
C VAL A 38 -0.07 -1.89 2.46
N VAL A 39 0.04 -3.06 1.84
CA VAL A 39 -1.04 -3.68 1.06
C VAL A 39 -1.32 -5.05 1.64
N ASN A 40 -2.57 -5.33 1.99
CA ASN A 40 -3.00 -6.61 2.60
C ASN A 40 -2.13 -7.03 3.80
N GLY A 41 -1.77 -6.05 4.64
CA GLY A 41 -0.97 -6.26 5.85
C GLY A 41 0.54 -6.46 5.62
N ARG A 42 1.03 -6.31 4.38
CA ARG A 42 2.45 -6.42 4.05
C ARG A 42 3.02 -5.08 3.62
N LEU A 43 4.21 -4.74 4.11
CA LEU A 43 4.93 -3.55 3.68
C LEU A 43 5.45 -3.75 2.25
N GLU A 44 4.83 -3.06 1.30
CA GLU A 44 5.18 -3.17 -0.13
C GLU A 44 6.07 -2.03 -0.59
N PHE A 45 5.95 -0.85 0.01
CA PHE A 45 6.74 0.32 -0.36
C PHE A 45 7.25 1.08 0.86
N ARG A 46 8.55 1.38 0.84
CA ARG A 46 9.20 2.34 1.74
C ARG A 46 9.38 3.63 0.95
N GLY A 47 8.65 4.68 1.31
CA GLY A 47 8.58 5.93 0.57
C GLY A 47 7.44 5.98 -0.46
N VAL A 48 7.42 7.07 -1.24
CA VAL A 48 6.47 7.27 -2.33
C VAL A 48 7.03 6.62 -3.61
N PRO A 49 6.40 5.56 -4.14
CA PRO A 49 6.86 4.93 -5.38
C PRO A 49 6.60 5.81 -6.60
N LYS A 50 7.14 5.43 -7.77
CA LYS A 50 6.67 5.97 -9.05
C LYS A 50 5.34 5.31 -9.41
N GLU A 51 4.46 6.04 -10.09
CA GLU A 51 3.10 5.55 -10.39
C GLU A 51 3.09 4.23 -11.16
N ARG A 52 3.93 4.11 -12.20
CA ARG A 52 4.03 2.85 -12.96
C ARG A 52 4.41 1.66 -12.07
N ALA A 53 5.44 1.82 -11.23
CA ALA A 53 5.88 0.77 -10.32
C ALA A 53 4.81 0.42 -9.26
N PHE A 54 4.02 1.41 -8.84
CA PHE A 54 2.89 1.21 -7.95
C PHE A 54 1.80 0.34 -8.60
N LEU A 55 1.37 0.70 -9.82
CA LEU A 55 0.35 -0.04 -10.56
C LEU A 55 0.80 -1.46 -10.92
N GLU A 56 2.04 -1.64 -11.38
CA GLU A 56 2.62 -2.96 -11.68
C GLU A 56 2.60 -3.87 -10.45
N ARG A 57 2.98 -3.34 -9.28
CA ARG A 57 2.99 -4.13 -8.04
C ARG A 57 1.59 -4.49 -7.59
N LEU A 58 0.63 -3.55 -7.65
CA LEU A 58 -0.77 -3.84 -7.33
C LEU A 58 -1.34 -4.91 -8.27
N GLY A 59 -1.01 -4.86 -9.56
CA GLY A 59 -1.38 -5.88 -10.54
C GLY A 59 -0.86 -7.27 -10.15
N ALA A 60 0.42 -7.36 -9.76
CA ALA A 60 1.02 -8.60 -9.29
C ALA A 60 0.36 -9.14 -8.02
N ILE A 61 -0.02 -8.26 -7.07
CA ILE A 61 -0.73 -8.66 -5.84
C ILE A 61 -2.14 -9.15 -6.15
N ALA A 62 -2.87 -8.43 -7.01
CA ALA A 62 -4.22 -8.78 -7.42
C ALA A 62 -4.28 -10.13 -8.14
N ALA A 63 -3.28 -10.45 -8.97
CA ALA A 63 -3.18 -11.75 -9.64
C ALA A 63 -3.03 -12.90 -8.64
N ARG A 64 -2.24 -12.72 -7.58
CA ARG A 64 -1.99 -13.74 -6.53
C ARG A 64 -3.16 -13.98 -5.58
N THR A 65 -4.12 -13.07 -5.54
CA THR A 65 -5.30 -13.18 -4.65
C THR A 65 -6.46 -13.91 -5.35
N ARG A 66 -6.32 -14.25 -6.64
CA ARG A 66 -7.30 -15.00 -7.43
C ARG A 66 -7.04 -16.51 -7.49
N GLU A 67 -6.02 -16.98 -6.77
CA GLU A 67 -5.70 -18.40 -6.56
C GLU A 67 -6.25 -18.86 -5.21
#